data_AF-A0A4R5M8L9-F1
#
_entry.id   AF-A0A4R5M8L9-F1
#
_cell.length_a   1.000
_cell.length_b   1.000
_cell.length_c   1.000
_cell.angle_alpha   90.00
_cell.angle_beta   90.00
_cell.angle_gamma   90.00
#
_symmetry.space_group_name_H-M   'P 1'
#
loop_
_entity.id
_entity.type
_entity.pdbx_description
1 polymer ?
#
loop_
_entity_poly.entity_id
_entity_poly.type
_entity_poly.pdbx_seq_one_letter_code
_entity_poly.pdbx_strand_id
1 'polypeptide(L)'
;MSRPAAVSADTIRTTVLAMLAEAGDPAPASDARFRKIVSVRKLRARLGAGDPAMLSRHLNAIEAELVQAGLTGFAVPDLPPEIAAQMRALWEAAVATQLDGIVQLRRETQAVAEAATEAQRNAGLKVELLRVELADVRTQLSVRDAELAVARAGFEAATARTGALEDTAGQLQVQLKAVETAMAEAGRQHAGELSAERTRYDGLARQLLRETAHQRETFQTERQRLEAELARAGERLAALEALRERLLTELGEERNARQHAAAEAAALTTVVNAQRQTLARVGAATAKQQATGARRPGRSAARTGKTASVTRARKAR
;
A
#
# COMPACT_ATOMS: atom_id res chain seq x y z
N MET A 1 -59.04 66.77 97.82
CA MET A 1 -57.78 66.12 97.43
C MET A 1 -56.68 66.65 98.34
N SER A 2 -56.31 65.88 99.38
CA SER A 2 -55.38 66.28 100.43
C SER A 2 -53.95 66.31 99.92
N ARG A 3 -53.21 67.39 100.20
CA ARG A 3 -51.82 67.63 99.79
C ARG A 3 -50.89 66.61 100.48
N PRO A 4 -49.98 65.90 99.78
CA PRO A 4 -48.99 65.06 100.45
C PRO A 4 -48.01 65.93 101.25
N ALA A 5 -47.79 65.57 102.51
CA ALA A 5 -46.82 66.25 103.38
C ALA A 5 -45.41 66.14 102.80
N ALA A 6 -44.70 67.27 102.73
CA ALA A 6 -43.31 67.29 102.26
C ALA A 6 -42.41 66.60 103.29
N VAL A 7 -41.86 65.45 102.93
CA VAL A 7 -40.87 64.74 103.74
C VAL A 7 -39.53 65.48 103.66
N SER A 8 -38.97 65.89 104.79
CA SER A 8 -37.68 66.60 104.85
C SER A 8 -36.48 65.65 104.83
N ALA A 9 -35.31 66.13 104.40
CA ALA A 9 -34.07 65.36 104.31
C ALA A 9 -33.62 64.77 105.67
N ASP A 10 -33.80 65.51 106.77
CA ASP A 10 -33.48 65.02 108.12
C ASP A 10 -34.39 63.90 108.58
N THR A 11 -35.67 63.93 108.15
CA THR A 11 -36.63 62.86 108.43
C THR A 11 -36.23 61.56 107.70
N ILE A 12 -35.70 61.68 106.48
CA ILE A 12 -35.15 60.56 105.70
C ILE A 12 -33.90 60.00 106.38
N ARG A 13 -32.97 60.87 106.82
CA ARG A 13 -31.74 60.43 107.49
C ARG A 13 -32.00 59.70 108.80
N THR A 14 -32.88 60.25 109.64
CA THR A 14 -33.26 59.62 110.92
C THR A 14 -33.98 58.29 110.73
N THR A 15 -34.87 58.16 109.74
CA THR A 15 -35.51 56.86 109.44
C THR A 15 -34.55 55.84 108.86
N VAL A 16 -33.59 56.24 108.03
CA VAL A 16 -32.55 55.32 107.52
C VAL A 16 -31.65 54.83 108.66
N LEU A 17 -31.23 55.72 109.56
CA LEU A 17 -30.43 55.34 110.73
C LEU A 17 -31.22 54.44 111.69
N ALA A 18 -32.52 54.70 111.89
CA ALA A 18 -33.40 53.83 112.66
C ALA A 18 -33.56 52.44 112.03
N MET A 19 -33.71 52.36 110.70
CA MET A 19 -33.78 51.07 109.99
C MET A 19 -32.48 50.26 110.09
N LEU A 20 -31.33 50.93 110.16
CA LEU A 20 -30.04 50.28 110.38
C LEU A 20 -29.85 49.86 111.85
N ALA A 21 -30.30 50.69 112.81
CA ALA A 21 -30.26 50.37 114.24
C ALA A 21 -31.21 49.21 114.61
N GLU A 22 -32.42 49.17 114.04
CA GLU A 22 -33.37 48.06 114.17
C GLU A 22 -32.83 46.74 113.61
N ALA A 23 -31.95 46.81 112.59
CA ALA A 23 -31.28 45.63 112.05
C ALA A 23 -30.17 45.09 112.98
N GLY A 24 -29.80 45.82 114.03
CA GLY A 24 -29.05 45.32 115.19
C GLY A 24 -27.65 44.79 114.86
N ASP A 25 -26.81 45.57 114.17
CA ASP A 25 -25.50 45.11 113.70
C ASP A 25 -24.37 46.06 114.16
N PRO A 26 -23.36 45.61 114.92
CA PRO A 26 -22.31 46.47 115.48
C PRO A 26 -21.14 46.78 114.53
N ALA A 27 -21.18 46.32 113.27
CA ALA A 27 -20.08 46.45 112.30
C ALA A 27 -20.33 47.51 111.20
N PRO A 28 -19.29 48.19 110.69
CA PRO A 28 -19.46 49.24 109.68
C PRO A 28 -20.07 48.70 108.37
N ALA A 29 -20.99 49.48 107.79
CA ALA A 29 -21.78 49.08 106.62
C ALA A 29 -20.93 49.02 105.34
N SER A 30 -20.99 47.89 104.60
CA SER A 30 -20.52 47.81 103.21
C SER A 30 -21.67 48.06 102.24
N ASP A 31 -21.39 48.58 101.03
CA ASP A 31 -22.39 48.94 100.01
C ASP A 31 -23.45 47.84 99.78
N ALA A 32 -22.99 46.60 99.59
CA ALA A 32 -23.86 45.45 99.34
C ALA A 32 -24.80 45.15 100.53
N ARG A 33 -24.39 45.46 101.77
CA ARG A 33 -25.19 45.26 102.97
C ARG A 33 -26.18 46.41 103.19
N PHE A 34 -25.75 47.65 103.02
CA PHE A 34 -26.61 48.83 103.13
C PHE A 34 -27.83 48.70 102.21
N ARG A 35 -27.62 48.32 100.95
CA ARG A 35 -28.70 48.12 99.95
C ARG A 35 -29.65 46.96 100.25
N LYS A 36 -29.20 45.97 101.01
CA LYS A 36 -30.04 44.82 101.42
C LYS A 36 -31.03 45.24 102.51
N ILE A 37 -30.55 46.03 103.47
CA ILE A 37 -31.34 46.47 104.64
C ILE A 37 -32.24 47.62 104.22
N VAL A 38 -31.68 48.63 103.56
CA VAL A 38 -32.35 49.86 103.18
C VAL A 38 -32.57 49.87 101.67
N SER A 39 -33.83 50.03 101.25
CA SER A 39 -34.18 50.22 99.83
C SER A 39 -35.22 51.33 99.71
N VAL A 40 -35.28 51.98 98.54
CA VAL A 40 -36.25 53.06 98.26
C VAL A 40 -37.68 52.61 98.58
N ARG A 41 -38.02 51.34 98.29
CA ARG A 41 -39.33 50.76 98.58
C ARG A 41 -39.61 50.65 100.09
N LYS A 42 -38.65 50.13 100.87
CA LYS A 42 -38.78 49.98 102.33
C LYS A 42 -38.83 51.34 103.04
N LEU A 43 -37.99 52.27 102.59
CA LEU A 43 -37.94 53.63 103.10
C LEU A 43 -39.26 54.38 102.84
N ARG A 44 -39.80 54.28 101.61
CA ARG A 44 -41.11 54.87 101.27
C ARG A 44 -42.25 54.25 102.07
N ALA A 45 -42.21 52.94 102.35
CA ALA A 45 -43.23 52.27 103.17
C ALA A 45 -43.25 52.78 104.63
N ARG A 46 -42.10 53.18 105.18
CA ARG A 46 -41.99 53.76 106.53
C ARG A 46 -42.34 55.25 106.58
N LEU A 47 -42.05 56.00 105.53
CA LEU A 47 -42.33 57.44 105.44
C LEU A 47 -43.76 57.76 104.98
N GLY A 48 -44.48 56.79 104.41
CA GLY A 48 -45.87 56.93 103.95
C GLY A 48 -46.06 57.80 102.70
N ALA A 49 -45.07 58.63 102.33
CA ALA A 49 -45.06 59.48 101.15
C ALA A 49 -43.62 59.81 100.71
N GLY A 50 -43.44 60.27 99.47
CA GLY A 50 -42.13 60.68 98.93
C GLY A 50 -41.92 60.27 97.47
N ASP A 51 -41.27 61.16 96.70
CA ASP A 51 -40.89 60.89 95.31
C ASP A 51 -39.69 59.90 95.28
N PRO A 52 -39.81 58.75 94.58
CA PRO A 52 -38.76 57.73 94.52
C PRO A 52 -37.41 58.23 93.99
N ALA A 53 -37.39 59.22 93.09
CA ALA A 53 -36.12 59.75 92.56
C ALA A 53 -35.36 60.57 93.62
N MET A 54 -36.09 61.33 94.44
CA MET A 54 -35.54 62.14 95.54
C MET A 54 -35.02 61.26 96.68
N LEU A 55 -35.79 60.22 97.04
CA LEU A 55 -35.40 59.22 98.04
C LEU A 55 -34.16 58.43 97.60
N SER A 56 -34.05 58.06 96.33
CA SER A 56 -32.86 57.36 95.81
C SER A 56 -31.60 58.22 95.89
N ARG A 57 -31.69 59.53 95.60
CA ARG A 57 -30.53 60.43 95.71
C ARG A 57 -30.07 60.61 97.15
N HIS A 58 -31.01 60.81 98.07
CA HIS A 58 -30.70 60.93 99.50
C HIS A 58 -30.16 59.62 100.08
N LEU A 59 -30.69 58.46 99.64
CA LEU A 59 -30.16 57.16 100.03
C LEU A 59 -28.73 56.94 99.53
N ASN A 60 -28.42 57.28 98.28
CA ASN A 60 -27.05 57.12 97.76
C ASN A 60 -26.06 58.06 98.46
N ALA A 61 -26.49 59.26 98.84
CA ALA A 61 -25.67 60.19 99.63
C ALA A 61 -25.40 59.64 101.03
N ILE A 62 -26.43 59.12 101.70
CA ILE A 62 -26.30 58.50 103.03
C ILE A 62 -25.49 57.19 102.96
N GLU A 63 -25.63 56.40 101.88
CA GLU A 63 -24.82 55.19 101.62
C GLU A 63 -23.34 55.55 101.56
N ALA A 64 -22.98 56.53 100.72
CA ALA A 64 -21.60 56.96 100.56
C ALA A 64 -21.00 57.49 101.87
N GLU A 65 -21.75 58.29 102.63
CA GLU A 65 -21.29 58.81 103.92
C GLU A 65 -21.08 57.71 104.97
N LEU A 66 -22.02 56.76 105.09
CA LEU A 66 -21.94 55.68 106.10
C LEU A 66 -20.87 54.64 105.75
N VAL A 67 -20.67 54.35 104.47
CA VAL A 67 -19.63 53.42 104.03
C VAL A 67 -18.25 54.08 104.17
N GLN A 68 -18.14 55.38 103.87
CA GLN A 68 -16.90 56.13 104.09
C GLN A 68 -16.57 56.28 105.58
N ALA A 69 -17.57 56.51 106.44
CA ALA A 69 -17.40 56.49 107.91
C ALA A 69 -17.10 55.08 108.44
N GLY A 70 -17.58 54.04 107.76
CA GLY A 70 -17.33 52.65 108.11
C GLY A 70 -15.93 52.15 107.76
N LEU A 71 -15.36 52.64 106.66
CA LEU A 71 -13.98 52.37 106.26
C LEU A 71 -12.96 53.07 107.15
N THR A 72 -13.26 54.26 107.66
CA THR A 72 -12.41 54.95 108.64
C THR A 72 -12.52 54.36 110.06
N GLY A 73 -13.61 53.63 110.36
CA GLY A 73 -13.86 52.97 111.64
C GLY A 73 -13.19 51.61 111.84
N PHE A 74 -12.44 51.08 110.87
CA PHE A 74 -11.67 49.83 111.03
C PHE A 74 -10.37 50.07 111.82
N ALA A 75 -10.51 50.51 113.07
CA ALA A 75 -9.41 50.55 114.02
C ALA A 75 -9.33 49.18 114.73
N VAL A 76 -8.27 48.43 114.46
CA VAL A 76 -7.92 47.26 115.28
C VAL A 76 -7.70 47.77 116.72
N PRO A 77 -8.45 47.28 117.72
CA PRO A 77 -8.29 47.75 119.09
C PRO A 77 -6.84 47.50 119.55
N ASP A 78 -6.24 48.48 120.23
CA ASP A 78 -4.88 48.46 120.79
C ASP A 78 -3.69 48.70 119.83
N LEU A 79 -3.92 49.08 118.57
CA LEU A 79 -2.83 49.48 117.66
C LEU A 79 -2.74 51.01 117.52
N PRO A 80 -1.58 51.63 117.85
CA PRO A 80 -1.35 53.05 117.62
C PRO A 80 -1.64 53.46 116.16
N PRO A 81 -2.28 54.63 115.94
CA PRO A 81 -2.78 55.03 114.63
C PRO A 81 -1.68 55.15 113.58
N GLU A 82 -0.45 55.51 113.97
CA GLU A 82 0.70 55.56 113.06
C GLU A 82 1.10 54.15 112.57
N ILE A 83 1.06 53.14 113.43
CA ILE A 83 1.40 51.74 113.08
C ILE A 83 0.31 51.14 112.19
N ALA A 84 -0.97 51.41 112.49
CA ALA A 84 -2.08 50.98 111.66
C ALA A 84 -2.04 51.59 110.24
N ALA A 85 -1.57 52.83 110.11
CA ALA A 85 -1.37 53.48 108.81
C ALA A 85 -0.19 52.87 108.03
N GLN A 86 0.94 52.58 108.70
CA GLN A 86 2.09 51.92 108.07
C GLN A 86 1.76 50.49 107.62
N MET A 87 1.03 49.72 108.44
CA MET A 87 0.58 48.38 108.07
C MET A 87 -0.39 48.40 106.88
N ARG A 88 -1.30 49.38 106.82
CA ARG A 88 -2.16 49.58 105.64
C ARG A 88 -1.35 49.94 104.40
N ALA A 89 -0.38 50.84 104.51
CA ALA A 89 0.50 51.20 103.39
C ALA A 89 1.33 50.00 102.89
N LEU A 90 1.86 49.17 103.80
CA LEU A 90 2.57 47.93 103.44
C LEU A 90 1.65 46.90 102.79
N TRP A 91 0.43 46.76 103.29
CA TRP A 91 -0.56 45.86 102.70
C TRP A 91 -1.01 46.34 101.32
N GLU A 92 -1.28 47.63 101.15
CA GLU A 92 -1.60 48.25 99.86
C GLU A 92 -0.46 48.08 98.86
N ALA A 93 0.79 48.26 99.27
CA ALA A 93 1.96 48.02 98.42
C ALA A 93 2.14 46.54 98.05
N ALA A 94 1.90 45.62 98.99
CA ALA A 94 1.93 44.17 98.73
C ALA A 94 0.81 43.73 97.77
N VAL A 95 -0.40 44.28 97.93
CA VAL A 95 -1.53 44.01 97.03
C VAL A 95 -1.28 44.63 95.65
N ALA A 96 -0.73 45.85 95.59
CA ALA A 96 -0.37 46.50 94.32
C ALA A 96 0.66 45.67 93.53
N THR A 97 1.74 45.22 94.19
CA THR A 97 2.76 44.37 93.55
C THR A 97 2.21 43.01 93.11
N GLN A 98 1.31 42.38 93.88
CA GLN A 98 0.63 41.16 93.46
C GLN A 98 -0.32 41.37 92.28
N LEU A 99 -1.09 42.47 92.27
CA LEU A 99 -1.96 42.84 91.16
C LEU A 99 -1.15 43.15 89.89
N ASP A 100 -0.03 43.85 90.01
CA ASP A 100 0.90 44.10 88.90
C ASP A 100 1.44 42.78 88.33
N GLY A 101 1.84 41.83 89.18
CA GLY A 101 2.26 40.50 88.76
C GLY A 101 1.15 39.72 88.03
N ILE A 102 -0.10 39.78 88.49
CA ILE A 102 -1.25 39.16 87.83
C ILE A 102 -1.54 39.84 86.48
N VAL A 103 -1.47 41.16 86.42
CA VAL A 103 -1.67 41.93 85.18
C VAL A 103 -0.56 41.61 84.17
N GLN A 104 0.69 41.51 84.63
CA GLN A 104 1.81 41.12 83.79
C GLN A 104 1.64 39.68 83.27
N LEU A 105 1.32 38.72 84.13
CA LEU A 105 1.05 37.34 83.72
C LEU A 105 -0.13 37.26 82.74
N ARG A 106 -1.18 38.06 82.95
CA ARG A 106 -2.31 38.14 82.01
C ARG A 106 -1.88 38.70 80.65
N ARG A 107 -1.01 39.70 80.61
CA ARG A 107 -0.47 40.25 79.36
C ARG A 107 0.41 39.23 78.64
N GLU A 108 1.29 38.55 79.37
CA GLU A 108 2.17 37.51 78.82
C GLU A 108 1.38 36.32 78.27
N THR A 109 0.39 35.82 79.03
CA THR A 109 -0.49 34.73 78.57
C THR A 109 -1.34 35.15 77.37
N GLN A 110 -1.83 36.38 77.34
CA GLN A 110 -2.55 36.92 76.18
C GLN A 110 -1.63 37.02 74.95
N ALA A 111 -0.41 37.51 75.10
CA ALA A 111 0.57 37.58 74.00
C ALA A 111 0.94 36.19 73.47
N VAL A 112 1.12 35.20 74.35
CA VAL A 112 1.37 33.80 73.94
C VAL A 112 0.17 33.20 73.22
N ALA A 113 -1.06 33.47 73.68
CA ALA A 113 -2.27 33.00 73.01
C ALA A 113 -2.42 33.63 71.61
N GLU A 114 -2.21 34.94 71.49
CA GLU A 114 -2.22 35.65 70.21
C GLU A 114 -1.17 35.07 69.25
N ALA A 115 0.08 34.92 69.70
CA ALA A 115 1.15 34.31 68.91
C ALA A 115 0.84 32.87 68.49
N ALA A 116 0.24 32.05 69.37
CA ALA A 116 -0.17 30.69 69.04
C ALA A 116 -1.29 30.67 67.98
N THR A 117 -2.27 31.58 68.08
CA THR A 117 -3.33 31.68 67.07
C THR A 117 -2.80 32.15 65.72
N GLU A 118 -1.85 33.08 65.70
CA GLU A 118 -1.18 33.51 64.47
C GLU A 118 -0.37 32.37 63.85
N ALA A 119 0.41 31.64 64.65
CA ALA A 119 1.15 30.47 64.21
C ALA A 119 0.21 29.38 63.63
N GLN A 120 -0.92 29.13 64.28
CA GLN A 120 -1.93 28.18 63.79
C GLN A 120 -2.56 28.64 62.47
N ARG A 121 -2.89 29.93 62.33
CA ARG A 121 -3.39 30.50 61.08
C ARG A 121 -2.36 30.38 59.96
N ASN A 122 -1.11 30.74 60.22
CA ASN A 122 -0.02 30.65 59.25
C ASN A 122 0.24 29.20 58.82
N ALA A 123 0.23 28.25 59.76
CA ALA A 123 0.34 26.84 59.45
C ALA A 123 -0.84 26.35 58.61
N GLY A 124 -2.07 26.79 58.92
CA GLY A 124 -3.27 26.50 58.14
C GLY A 124 -3.15 26.99 56.69
N LEU A 125 -2.74 28.26 56.50
CA LEU A 125 -2.52 28.82 55.16
C LEU A 125 -1.44 28.06 54.37
N LYS A 126 -0.35 27.66 55.04
CA LYS A 126 0.71 26.87 54.41
C LYS A 126 0.22 25.48 53.98
N VAL A 127 -0.63 24.83 54.79
CA VAL A 127 -1.23 23.55 54.44
C VAL A 127 -2.16 23.68 53.24
N GLU A 128 -2.98 24.73 53.17
CA GLU A 128 -3.84 24.95 52.00
C GLU A 128 -3.03 25.25 50.74
N LEU A 129 -1.96 26.06 50.83
CA LEU A 129 -1.04 26.29 49.72
C LEU A 129 -0.44 24.97 49.20
N LEU A 130 0.11 24.15 50.10
CA LEU A 130 0.70 22.85 49.74
C LEU A 130 -0.34 21.89 49.14
N ARG A 131 -1.61 21.97 49.55
CA ARG A 131 -2.70 21.18 48.93
C ARG A 131 -2.99 21.62 47.50
N VAL A 132 -2.98 22.92 47.24
CA VAL A 132 -3.15 23.46 45.88
C VAL A 132 -1.97 23.05 44.99
N GLU A 133 -0.73 23.25 45.45
CA GLU A 133 0.46 22.84 44.71
C GLU A 133 0.46 21.32 44.41
N LEU A 134 0.06 20.50 45.38
CA LEU A 134 -0.05 19.06 45.21
C LEU A 134 -1.17 18.67 44.23
N ALA A 135 -2.29 19.39 44.23
CA ALA A 135 -3.34 19.20 43.23
C ALA A 135 -2.83 19.57 41.83
N ASP A 136 -2.15 20.70 41.68
CA ASP A 136 -1.58 21.16 40.41
C ASP A 136 -0.57 20.15 39.86
N VAL A 137 0.37 19.67 40.69
CA VAL A 137 1.34 18.63 40.27
C VAL A 137 0.63 17.35 39.84
N ARG A 138 -0.44 16.94 40.54
CA ARG A 138 -1.24 15.76 40.12
C ARG A 138 -1.91 15.98 38.77
N THR A 139 -2.46 17.17 38.51
CA THR A 139 -3.05 17.47 37.19
C THR A 139 -1.98 17.45 36.10
N GLN A 140 -0.81 18.07 36.34
CA GLN A 140 0.30 18.06 35.38
C GLN A 140 0.79 16.64 35.09
N LEU A 141 0.92 15.79 36.11
CA LEU A 141 1.27 14.37 35.94
C LEU A 141 0.24 13.64 35.09
N SER A 142 -1.07 13.82 35.36
CA SER A 142 -2.11 13.17 34.56
C SER A 142 -2.11 13.60 33.10
N VAL A 143 -1.80 14.87 32.81
CA VAL A 143 -1.65 15.38 31.44
C VAL A 143 -0.41 14.77 30.77
N ARG A 144 0.73 14.71 31.47
CA ARG A 144 1.95 14.07 30.96
C ARG A 144 1.75 12.58 30.69
N ASP A 145 1.02 11.87 31.55
CA ASP A 145 0.70 10.45 31.35
C ASP A 145 -0.19 10.24 30.12
N ALA A 146 -1.19 11.12 29.92
CA ALA A 146 -2.02 11.08 28.72
C ALA A 146 -1.21 11.37 27.43
N GLU A 147 -0.33 12.37 27.46
CA GLU A 147 0.58 12.69 26.35
C GLU A 147 1.54 11.52 26.04
N LEU A 148 2.09 10.87 27.08
CA LEU A 148 2.94 9.68 26.94
C LEU A 148 2.18 8.50 26.36
N ALA A 149 0.94 8.26 26.78
CA ALA A 149 0.10 7.22 26.21
C ALA A 149 -0.17 7.44 24.72
N VAL A 150 -0.48 8.69 24.33
CA VAL A 150 -0.67 9.07 22.91
C VAL A 150 0.63 8.88 22.12
N ALA A 151 1.78 9.31 22.65
CA ALA A 151 3.07 9.14 22.00
C ALA A 151 3.44 7.67 21.80
N ARG A 152 3.19 6.82 22.81
CA ARG A 152 3.42 5.36 22.73
C ARG A 152 2.53 4.71 21.68
N ALA A 153 1.24 5.01 21.68
CA ALA A 153 0.32 4.51 20.66
C ALA A 153 0.72 4.98 19.24
N GLY A 154 1.18 6.23 19.10
CA GLY A 154 1.71 6.76 17.85
C GLY A 154 2.98 6.03 17.37
N PHE A 155 3.89 5.73 18.28
CA PHE A 155 5.11 4.96 17.99
C PHE A 155 4.80 3.52 17.58
N GLU A 156 3.91 2.83 18.28
CA GLU A 156 3.45 1.48 17.93
C GLU A 156 2.77 1.46 16.55
N ALA A 157 1.93 2.45 16.25
CA ALA A 157 1.31 2.56 14.92
C ALA A 157 2.34 2.85 13.82
N ALA A 158 3.35 3.68 14.08
CA ALA A 158 4.42 3.97 13.13
C ALA A 158 5.28 2.74 12.86
N THR A 159 5.68 2.01 13.90
CA THR A 159 6.47 0.78 13.79
C THR A 159 5.72 -0.34 13.06
N ALA A 160 4.41 -0.47 13.29
CA ALA A 160 3.58 -1.40 12.52
C ALA A 160 3.52 -1.02 11.02
N ARG A 161 3.40 0.29 10.71
CA ARG A 161 3.40 0.77 9.32
C ARG A 161 4.75 0.57 8.64
N THR A 162 5.86 0.81 9.33
CA THR A 162 7.20 0.57 8.75
C THR A 162 7.41 -0.91 8.48
N GLY A 163 7.03 -1.79 9.41
CA GLY A 163 7.10 -3.24 9.18
C GLY A 163 6.27 -3.68 7.98
N ALA A 164 5.02 -3.21 7.85
CA ALA A 164 4.20 -3.51 6.69
C ALA A 164 4.79 -3.00 5.37
N LEU A 165 5.40 -1.81 5.37
CA LEU A 165 6.06 -1.26 4.19
C LEU A 165 7.32 -2.07 3.82
N GLU A 166 8.13 -2.48 4.79
CA GLU A 166 9.28 -3.35 4.59
C GLU A 166 8.87 -4.70 3.99
N ASP A 167 7.80 -5.31 4.50
CA ASP A 167 7.24 -6.55 3.95
C ASP A 167 6.80 -6.37 2.48
N THR A 168 6.08 -5.27 2.17
CA THR A 168 5.65 -4.99 0.78
C THR A 168 6.84 -4.73 -0.14
N ALA A 169 7.87 -4.01 0.33
CA ALA A 169 9.08 -3.77 -0.43
C ALA A 169 9.84 -5.08 -0.71
N GLY A 170 9.93 -5.96 0.29
CA GLY A 170 10.49 -7.30 0.15
C GLY A 170 9.73 -8.15 -0.88
N GLN A 171 8.40 -8.14 -0.83
CA GLN A 171 7.55 -8.84 -1.81
C GLN A 171 7.75 -8.31 -3.23
N LEU A 172 7.77 -6.99 -3.42
CA LEU A 172 8.02 -6.38 -4.73
C LEU A 172 9.42 -6.70 -5.26
N GLN A 173 10.43 -6.74 -4.39
CA GLN A 173 11.79 -7.12 -4.79
C GLN A 173 11.87 -8.59 -5.24
N VAL A 174 11.16 -9.49 -4.56
CA VAL A 174 11.05 -10.90 -4.97
C VAL A 174 10.33 -11.02 -6.32
N GLN A 175 9.23 -10.30 -6.52
CA GLN A 175 8.49 -10.29 -7.79
C GLN A 175 9.36 -9.74 -8.94
N LEU A 176 10.08 -8.65 -8.71
CA LEU A 176 10.98 -8.06 -9.70
C LEU A 176 12.05 -9.06 -10.13
N LYS A 177 12.72 -9.72 -9.16
CA LYS A 177 13.72 -10.76 -9.45
C LYS A 177 13.11 -11.93 -10.24
N ALA A 178 11.90 -12.36 -9.90
CA ALA A 178 11.22 -13.44 -10.62
C ALA A 178 10.91 -13.06 -12.08
N VAL A 179 10.48 -11.81 -12.32
CA VAL A 179 10.26 -11.30 -13.67
C VAL A 179 11.56 -11.19 -14.45
N GLU A 180 12.63 -10.68 -13.84
CA GLU A 180 13.96 -10.61 -14.47
C GLU A 180 14.47 -11.99 -14.87
N THR A 181 14.34 -13.00 -14.00
CA THR A 181 14.73 -14.38 -14.32
C THR A 181 13.89 -14.96 -15.45
N ALA A 182 12.57 -14.74 -15.43
CA ALA A 182 11.67 -15.22 -16.48
C ALA A 182 11.97 -14.56 -17.83
N MET A 183 12.26 -13.26 -17.85
CA MET A 183 12.66 -12.53 -19.05
C MET A 183 13.99 -13.03 -19.62
N ALA A 184 14.99 -13.29 -18.75
CA ALA A 184 16.27 -13.85 -19.18
C ALA A 184 16.12 -15.28 -19.73
N GLU A 185 15.24 -16.09 -19.14
CA GLU A 185 14.91 -17.43 -19.65
C GLU A 185 14.20 -17.38 -20.99
N ALA A 186 13.16 -16.56 -21.13
CA ALA A 186 12.45 -16.35 -22.40
C ALA A 186 13.40 -15.87 -23.51
N GLY A 187 14.30 -14.92 -23.19
CA GLY A 187 15.32 -14.45 -24.12
C GLY A 187 16.26 -15.56 -24.59
N ARG A 188 16.70 -16.44 -23.68
CA ARG A 188 17.53 -17.61 -24.03
C ARG A 188 16.77 -18.64 -24.86
N GLN A 189 15.50 -18.89 -24.54
CA GLN A 189 14.65 -19.81 -25.29
C GLN A 189 14.45 -19.32 -26.73
N HIS A 190 14.05 -18.05 -26.92
CA HIS A 190 13.89 -17.47 -28.26
C HIS A 190 15.20 -17.43 -29.05
N ALA A 191 16.33 -17.10 -28.42
CA ALA A 191 17.62 -17.16 -29.10
C ALA A 191 17.96 -18.60 -29.56
N GLY A 192 17.63 -19.59 -28.72
CA GLY A 192 17.75 -21.01 -29.05
C GLY A 192 16.87 -21.42 -30.23
N GLU A 193 15.59 -21.07 -30.21
CA GLU A 193 14.63 -21.34 -31.28
C GLU A 193 15.08 -20.73 -32.62
N LEU A 194 15.47 -19.44 -32.62
CA LEU A 194 15.97 -18.77 -33.81
C LEU A 194 17.24 -19.43 -34.37
N SER A 195 18.13 -19.90 -33.50
CA SER A 195 19.33 -20.63 -33.94
C SER A 195 18.99 -22.00 -34.56
N ALA A 196 18.00 -22.70 -33.99
CA ALA A 196 17.52 -23.97 -34.50
C ALA A 196 16.80 -23.80 -35.85
N GLU A 197 16.01 -22.74 -36.02
CA GLU A 197 15.39 -22.42 -37.30
C GLU A 197 16.43 -22.06 -38.35
N ARG A 198 17.40 -21.19 -38.04
CA ARG A 198 18.48 -20.82 -38.97
C ARG A 198 19.26 -22.05 -39.45
N THR A 199 19.65 -22.93 -38.53
CA THR A 199 20.36 -24.18 -38.88
C THR A 199 19.51 -25.10 -39.75
N ARG A 200 18.20 -25.19 -39.53
CA ARG A 200 17.27 -25.94 -40.41
C ARG A 200 17.17 -25.31 -41.80
N TYR A 201 16.99 -24.00 -41.89
CA TYR A 201 16.95 -23.28 -43.17
C TYR A 201 18.26 -23.43 -43.95
N ASP A 202 19.41 -23.27 -43.30
CA ASP A 202 20.73 -23.48 -43.92
C ASP A 202 20.89 -24.93 -44.41
N GLY A 203 20.40 -25.90 -43.64
CA GLY A 203 20.39 -27.32 -44.02
C GLY A 203 19.55 -27.58 -45.27
N LEU A 204 18.31 -27.07 -45.30
CA LEU A 204 17.40 -27.18 -46.45
C LEU A 204 17.95 -26.44 -47.68
N ALA A 205 18.53 -25.25 -47.51
CA ALA A 205 19.14 -24.51 -48.61
C ALA A 205 20.30 -25.29 -49.24
N ARG A 206 21.16 -25.91 -48.42
CA ARG A 206 22.24 -26.78 -48.90
C ARG A 206 21.70 -28.03 -49.60
N GLN A 207 20.63 -28.63 -49.10
CA GLN A 207 19.98 -29.79 -49.74
C GLN A 207 19.44 -29.40 -51.12
N LEU A 208 18.70 -28.29 -51.22
CA LEU A 208 18.17 -27.79 -52.49
C LEU A 208 19.27 -27.47 -53.50
N LEU A 209 20.39 -26.89 -53.06
CA LEU A 209 21.54 -26.67 -53.94
C LEU A 209 22.17 -27.98 -54.45
N ARG A 210 22.24 -29.02 -53.61
CA ARG A 210 22.73 -30.34 -54.02
C ARG A 210 21.78 -31.04 -54.98
N GLU A 211 20.48 -31.01 -54.70
CA GLU A 211 19.45 -31.60 -55.56
C GLU A 211 19.41 -30.90 -56.93
N THR A 212 19.46 -29.57 -56.96
CA THR A 212 19.50 -28.82 -58.22
C THR A 212 20.80 -29.04 -59.00
N ALA A 213 21.94 -29.21 -58.34
CA ALA A 213 23.19 -29.59 -58.99
C ALA A 213 23.09 -31.01 -59.60
N HIS A 214 22.57 -31.96 -58.84
CA HIS A 214 22.35 -33.34 -59.31
C HIS A 214 21.36 -33.41 -60.49
N GLN A 215 20.26 -32.64 -60.43
CA GLN A 215 19.32 -32.52 -61.55
C GLN A 215 19.99 -31.94 -62.80
N ARG A 216 20.85 -30.93 -62.67
CA ARG A 216 21.59 -30.39 -63.83
C ARG A 216 22.53 -31.41 -64.45
N GLU A 217 23.26 -32.16 -63.63
CA GLU A 217 24.17 -33.20 -64.10
C GLU A 217 23.42 -34.34 -64.80
N THR A 218 22.31 -34.82 -64.21
CA THR A 218 21.45 -35.84 -64.83
C THR A 218 20.87 -35.36 -66.17
N PHE A 219 20.34 -34.13 -66.25
CA PHE A 219 19.89 -33.57 -67.54
C PHE A 219 21.02 -33.42 -68.56
N GLN A 220 22.22 -33.02 -68.14
CA GLN A 220 23.38 -32.91 -69.04
C GLN A 220 23.80 -34.28 -69.59
N THR A 221 23.85 -35.31 -68.75
CA THR A 221 24.19 -36.68 -69.17
C THR A 221 23.12 -37.29 -70.08
N GLU A 222 21.83 -37.09 -69.78
CA GLU A 222 20.73 -37.51 -70.66
C GLU A 222 20.78 -36.80 -72.01
N ARG A 223 21.02 -35.49 -72.01
CA ARG A 223 21.19 -34.71 -73.24
C ARG A 223 22.35 -35.22 -74.09
N GLN A 224 23.52 -35.46 -73.48
CA GLN A 224 24.68 -36.03 -74.19
C GLN A 224 24.38 -37.42 -74.76
N ARG A 225 23.64 -38.26 -74.02
CA ARG A 225 23.20 -39.56 -74.49
C ARG A 225 22.27 -39.43 -75.70
N LEU A 226 21.26 -38.57 -75.64
CA LEU A 226 20.32 -38.33 -76.74
C LEU A 226 21.03 -37.73 -77.96
N GLU A 227 21.96 -36.78 -77.76
CA GLU A 227 22.79 -36.21 -78.84
C GLU A 227 23.63 -37.31 -79.52
N ALA A 228 24.21 -38.24 -78.77
CA ALA A 228 24.94 -39.38 -79.32
C ALA A 228 24.02 -40.39 -80.06
N GLU A 229 22.82 -40.65 -79.55
CA GLU A 229 21.83 -41.50 -80.23
C GLU A 229 21.34 -40.85 -81.54
N LEU A 230 21.10 -39.53 -81.54
CA LEU A 230 20.77 -38.76 -82.75
C LEU A 230 21.91 -38.76 -83.77
N ALA A 231 23.16 -38.58 -83.34
CA ALA A 231 24.32 -38.65 -84.22
C ALA A 231 24.43 -40.04 -84.90
N ARG A 232 24.30 -41.12 -84.13
CA ARG A 232 24.28 -42.50 -84.66
C ARG A 232 23.11 -42.76 -85.61
N ALA A 233 21.93 -42.22 -85.30
CA ALA A 233 20.77 -42.32 -86.18
C ALA A 233 21.00 -41.55 -87.50
N GLY A 234 21.59 -40.35 -87.43
CA GLY A 234 22.00 -39.56 -88.58
C GLY A 234 23.02 -40.28 -89.46
N GLU A 235 24.05 -40.89 -88.88
CA GLU A 235 25.02 -41.71 -89.62
C GLU A 235 24.37 -42.89 -90.34
N ARG A 236 23.43 -43.58 -89.69
CA ARG A 236 22.67 -44.68 -90.30
C ARG A 236 21.78 -44.19 -91.45
N LEU A 237 21.11 -43.05 -91.28
CA LEU A 237 20.30 -42.44 -92.34
C LEU A 237 21.17 -42.05 -93.53
N ALA A 238 22.30 -41.38 -93.31
CA ALA A 238 23.25 -41.03 -94.36
C ALA A 238 23.79 -42.27 -95.10
N ALA A 239 24.07 -43.36 -94.38
CA ALA A 239 24.47 -44.62 -94.99
C ALA A 239 23.35 -45.25 -95.85
N LEU A 240 22.09 -45.19 -95.40
CA LEU A 240 20.94 -45.66 -96.16
C LEU A 240 20.65 -44.78 -97.38
N GLU A 241 20.81 -43.46 -97.26
CA GLU A 241 20.69 -42.51 -98.36
C GLU A 241 21.79 -42.74 -99.41
N ALA A 242 23.05 -42.90 -98.99
CA ALA A 242 24.15 -43.24 -99.89
C ALA A 242 23.94 -44.60 -100.58
N LEU A 243 23.43 -45.62 -99.88
CA LEU A 243 23.06 -46.91 -100.47
C LEU A 243 21.92 -46.74 -101.48
N ARG A 244 20.89 -45.96 -101.15
CA ARG A 244 19.79 -45.65 -102.06
C ARG A 244 20.28 -44.93 -103.30
N GLU A 245 21.14 -43.93 -103.17
CA GLU A 245 21.75 -43.21 -104.30
C GLU A 245 22.54 -44.16 -105.19
N ARG A 246 23.37 -45.04 -104.61
CA ARG A 246 24.09 -46.09 -105.33
C ARG A 246 23.16 -47.04 -106.08
N LEU A 247 22.09 -47.52 -105.44
CA LEU A 247 21.09 -48.38 -106.09
C LEU A 247 20.35 -47.65 -107.23
N LEU A 248 20.09 -46.35 -107.08
CA LEU A 248 19.48 -45.53 -108.13
C LEU A 248 20.44 -45.34 -109.33
N THR A 249 21.74 -45.15 -109.07
CA THR A 249 22.74 -45.08 -110.13
C THR A 249 22.90 -46.43 -110.82
N GLU A 250 22.99 -47.54 -110.08
CA GLU A 250 23.06 -48.91 -110.62
C GLU A 250 21.82 -49.23 -111.48
N LEU A 251 20.61 -48.88 -111.03
CA LEU A 251 19.38 -49.03 -111.83
C LEU A 251 19.40 -48.17 -113.11
N GLY A 252 20.01 -46.98 -113.05
CA GLY A 252 20.22 -46.13 -114.21
C GLY A 252 21.18 -46.77 -115.21
N GLU A 253 22.30 -47.30 -114.73
CA GLU A 253 23.29 -48.03 -115.52
C GLU A 253 22.71 -49.31 -116.14
N GLU A 254 21.95 -50.11 -115.38
CA GLU A 254 21.26 -51.30 -115.90
C GLU A 254 20.25 -50.94 -117.00
N ARG A 255 19.50 -49.85 -116.82
CA ARG A 255 18.56 -49.38 -117.86
C ARG A 255 19.30 -48.93 -119.10
N ASN A 256 20.40 -48.19 -118.95
CA ASN A 256 21.24 -47.77 -120.07
C ASN A 256 21.85 -48.99 -120.77
N ALA A 257 22.37 -49.97 -120.04
CA ALA A 257 22.90 -51.22 -120.58
C ALA A 257 21.80 -52.04 -121.30
N ARG A 258 20.58 -52.14 -120.75
CA ARG A 258 19.45 -52.78 -121.43
C ARG A 258 19.02 -52.01 -122.68
N GLN A 259 19.01 -50.68 -122.65
CA GLN A 259 18.73 -49.86 -123.83
C GLN A 259 19.81 -50.03 -124.90
N HIS A 260 21.09 -50.07 -124.51
CA HIS A 260 22.20 -50.37 -125.41
C HIS A 260 22.09 -51.77 -125.99
N ALA A 261 21.88 -52.80 -125.18
CA ALA A 261 21.68 -54.17 -125.67
C ALA A 261 20.43 -54.30 -126.56
N ALA A 262 19.34 -53.57 -126.27
CA ALA A 262 18.17 -53.51 -127.12
C ALA A 262 18.46 -52.77 -128.45
N ALA A 263 19.24 -51.70 -128.41
CA ALA A 263 19.68 -50.97 -129.60
C ALA A 263 20.66 -51.82 -130.44
N GLU A 264 21.56 -52.58 -129.82
CA GLU A 264 22.44 -53.54 -130.46
C GLU A 264 21.65 -54.72 -131.04
N ALA A 265 20.68 -55.28 -130.33
CA ALA A 265 19.79 -56.31 -130.87
C ALA A 265 18.93 -55.78 -132.03
N ALA A 266 18.47 -54.52 -131.95
CA ALA A 266 17.81 -53.83 -133.06
C ALA A 266 18.77 -53.63 -134.25
N ALA A 267 20.02 -53.25 -134.00
CA ALA A 267 21.06 -53.12 -135.04
C ALA A 267 21.43 -54.49 -135.65
N LEU A 268 21.51 -55.55 -134.85
CA LEU A 268 21.76 -56.91 -135.33
C LEU A 268 20.56 -57.44 -136.13
N THR A 269 19.32 -57.14 -135.72
CA THR A 269 18.13 -57.49 -136.51
C THR A 269 18.07 -56.70 -137.83
N THR A 270 18.46 -55.43 -137.86
CA THR A 270 18.58 -54.70 -139.13
C THR A 270 19.69 -55.26 -140.01
N VAL A 271 20.86 -55.63 -139.45
CA VAL A 271 21.96 -56.29 -140.18
C VAL A 271 21.55 -57.68 -140.69
N VAL A 272 20.89 -58.51 -139.88
CA VAL A 272 20.38 -59.83 -140.32
C VAL A 272 19.32 -59.66 -141.41
N ASN A 273 18.46 -58.66 -141.31
CA ASN A 273 17.51 -58.34 -142.38
C ASN A 273 18.23 -57.87 -143.66
N ALA A 274 19.29 -57.07 -143.54
CA ALA A 274 20.13 -56.68 -144.67
C ALA A 274 20.88 -57.89 -145.28
N GLN A 275 21.40 -58.82 -144.46
CA GLN A 275 22.03 -60.06 -144.91
C GLN A 275 21.04 -61.02 -145.57
N ARG A 276 19.80 -61.10 -145.09
CA ARG A 276 18.73 -61.84 -145.76
C ARG A 276 18.36 -61.21 -147.10
N GLN A 277 18.36 -59.88 -147.20
CA GLN A 277 18.16 -59.18 -148.47
C GLN A 277 19.33 -59.39 -149.45
N THR A 278 20.58 -59.45 -148.98
CA THR A 278 21.73 -59.76 -149.86
C THR A 278 21.77 -61.24 -150.26
N LEU A 279 21.45 -62.18 -149.37
CA LEU A 279 21.30 -63.60 -149.73
C LEU A 279 20.12 -63.83 -150.70
N ALA A 280 19.02 -63.09 -150.56
CA ALA A 280 17.95 -63.09 -151.56
C ALA A 280 18.42 -62.55 -152.92
N ARG A 281 19.37 -61.61 -152.95
CA ARG A 281 19.99 -61.09 -154.19
C ARG A 281 21.01 -62.06 -154.80
N VAL A 282 21.75 -62.83 -154.00
CA VAL A 282 22.73 -63.84 -154.48
C VAL A 282 22.04 -65.14 -154.91
N GLY A 283 20.98 -65.56 -154.21
CA GLY A 283 20.11 -66.67 -154.65
C GLY A 283 19.33 -66.35 -155.93
N ALA A 284 19.08 -65.07 -156.22
CA ALA A 284 18.44 -64.63 -157.47
C ALA A 284 19.39 -64.56 -158.68
N ALA A 285 20.71 -64.70 -158.50
CA ALA A 285 21.71 -64.58 -159.57
C ALA A 285 22.18 -65.93 -160.17
N THR A 286 21.81 -67.07 -159.58
CA THR A 286 22.26 -68.42 -160.02
C THR A 286 21.12 -69.38 -160.42
N ALA A 287 19.87 -68.91 -160.48
CA ALA A 287 18.72 -69.75 -160.85
C ALA A 287 17.74 -69.02 -161.79
N LYS A 288 18.24 -68.58 -162.95
CA LYS A 288 17.40 -68.16 -164.09
C LYS A 288 17.64 -69.07 -165.30
N GLN A 289 17.59 -70.37 -165.07
CA GLN A 289 17.42 -71.39 -166.10
C GLN A 289 16.48 -72.47 -165.57
N GLN A 290 15.43 -72.72 -166.35
CA GLN A 290 14.55 -73.92 -166.33
C GLN A 290 13.50 -74.04 -165.22
N ALA A 291 12.31 -73.55 -165.57
CA ALA A 291 11.10 -74.35 -165.81
C ALA A 291 10.74 -75.56 -164.91
N THR A 292 9.55 -75.42 -164.29
CA THR A 292 8.41 -76.37 -164.27
C THR A 292 8.39 -77.64 -163.40
N GLY A 293 7.34 -77.72 -162.57
CA GLY A 293 6.62 -78.95 -162.14
C GLY A 293 7.18 -79.68 -160.91
N ALA A 294 6.44 -80.30 -159.99
CA ALA A 294 5.00 -80.54 -159.84
C ALA A 294 4.72 -81.15 -158.43
N ARG A 295 3.43 -81.12 -158.02
CA ARG A 295 2.72 -82.02 -157.06
C ARG A 295 2.98 -81.94 -155.53
N ARG A 296 1.91 -81.49 -154.81
CA ARG A 296 1.14 -82.09 -153.67
C ARG A 296 1.66 -83.42 -153.04
N PRO A 297 1.11 -83.90 -151.88
CA PRO A 297 0.43 -83.28 -150.70
C PRO A 297 0.79 -83.94 -149.33
N GLY A 298 0.11 -83.57 -148.23
CA GLY A 298 -0.13 -84.41 -147.02
C GLY A 298 0.27 -83.77 -145.69
N ARG A 299 -0.67 -83.40 -144.78
CA ARG A 299 -1.17 -84.19 -143.60
C ARG A 299 -0.04 -84.53 -142.60
N SER A 300 -0.11 -84.33 -141.27
CA SER A 300 -1.23 -84.44 -140.32
C SER A 300 -0.76 -84.07 -138.89
N ALA A 301 -1.71 -83.67 -138.04
CA ALA A 301 -1.89 -84.00 -136.60
C ALA A 301 -0.79 -83.65 -135.56
N ALA A 302 -1.11 -82.77 -134.59
CA ALA A 302 -1.67 -83.07 -133.24
C ALA A 302 -0.53 -83.14 -132.19
N ARG A 303 -0.67 -82.86 -130.88
CA ARG A 303 -1.78 -82.64 -129.96
C ARG A 303 -1.19 -82.14 -128.63
N THR A 304 -1.96 -81.34 -127.87
CA THR A 304 -2.06 -81.28 -126.37
C THR A 304 -0.81 -80.99 -125.53
N GLY A 305 -0.84 -80.16 -124.48
CA GLY A 305 -1.92 -79.48 -123.76
C GLY A 305 -1.54 -79.26 -122.29
N LYS A 306 -2.34 -78.43 -121.59
CA LYS A 306 -2.56 -78.37 -120.12
C LYS A 306 -1.35 -77.95 -119.24
N THR A 307 -1.44 -77.19 -118.15
CA THR A 307 -2.54 -76.57 -117.36
C THR A 307 -1.89 -75.78 -116.21
N ALA A 308 -2.47 -74.61 -115.87
CA ALA A 308 -2.91 -74.17 -114.52
C ALA A 308 -1.86 -74.10 -113.37
N SER A 309 -1.92 -73.25 -112.33
CA SER A 309 -3.01 -72.49 -111.70
C SER A 309 -2.40 -71.68 -110.54
N VAL A 310 -2.85 -70.43 -110.32
CA VAL A 310 -3.59 -69.95 -109.12
C VAL A 310 -2.80 -69.25 -108.00
N THR A 311 -3.09 -67.94 -107.90
CA THR A 311 -3.46 -67.09 -106.74
C THR A 311 -3.47 -67.68 -105.31
N ARG A 312 -2.94 -66.96 -104.28
CA ARG A 312 -3.69 -66.18 -103.25
C ARG A 312 -2.86 -65.85 -101.97
N ALA A 313 -3.01 -64.60 -101.50
CA ALA A 313 -2.84 -63.93 -100.18
C ALA A 313 -2.37 -64.67 -98.88
N ARG A 314 -1.64 -63.98 -97.97
CA ARG A 314 -2.16 -63.23 -96.75
C ARG A 314 -1.08 -62.98 -95.62
N LYS A 315 -1.07 -61.75 -95.08
CA LYS A 315 -0.79 -61.21 -93.70
C LYS A 315 0.56 -61.32 -92.93
N ALA A 316 0.92 -60.14 -92.38
CA ALA A 316 1.31 -59.76 -91.00
C ALA A 316 2.76 -59.94 -90.49
N ARG A 317 3.41 -58.81 -90.18
CA ARG A 317 3.60 -58.31 -88.81
C ARG A 317 3.84 -56.80 -88.81
#